data_AF-A0A1B0C169-F1
#
_entry.id   AF-A0A1B0C169-F1
#
_cell.length_a   1.000
_cell.length_b   1.000
_cell.length_c   1.000
_cell.angle_alpha   90.00
_cell.angle_beta   90.00
_cell.angle_gamma   90.00
#
_symmetry.space_group_name_H-M   'P 1'
#
loop_
_entity.id
_entity.type
_entity.pdbx_description
1 polymer ?
#
loop_
_entity_poly.entity_id
_entity_poly.type
_entity_poly.pdbx_seq_one_letter_code
_entity_poly.pdbx_strand_id
1 'polypeptide(L)'
;MIYPIKNIREDFPILKQKVNNYPLIYLDSAASAQRPKYVFEREIQYASEQHSAVHRGIHTLSKNATKYMEDIRSKIAYFLNAKSETEIIFVKGATEGINLVAYSWGENYINTGDNIITVLIDGAQAIVHHDVDVQKINCDFYVFSGHKLYGPPGIGVLYGKKEILDSMPPWEGGGGVTFNSVPWKFEAGSPNISGIIGLGAAIDYINQIGKAHIHIHENQIINYALLKLKSIPKIKIYGSEPFSGLISFNLENHHAYDIGLILNEYGIAIRTGHHCAMPIMKFFKIDNI
;
A
#
# COMPACT_ATOMS: atom_id res chain seq x y z
N MET A 1 -27.28 -5.22 -2.18
CA MET A 1 -27.26 -4.41 -0.94
C MET A 1 -26.71 -3.03 -1.27
N ILE A 2 -27.23 -1.98 -0.62
CA ILE A 2 -26.72 -0.60 -0.79
C ILE A 2 -25.38 -0.49 -0.06
N TYR A 3 -24.33 -0.03 -0.74
CA TYR A 3 -23.01 0.21 -0.12
C TYR A 3 -23.13 1.31 0.94
N PRO A 4 -22.82 1.05 2.23
CA PRO A 4 -23.17 1.95 3.34
C PRO A 4 -22.17 3.10 3.50
N ILE A 5 -21.96 3.87 2.43
CA ILE A 5 -20.91 4.91 2.36
C ILE A 5 -21.00 5.95 3.48
N LYS A 6 -22.21 6.31 3.93
CA LYS A 6 -22.38 7.25 5.05
C LYS A 6 -21.78 6.69 6.34
N ASN A 7 -22.06 5.44 6.66
CA ASN A 7 -21.53 4.79 7.86
C ASN A 7 -20.01 4.62 7.75
N ILE A 8 -19.50 4.17 6.59
CA ILE A 8 -18.06 4.02 6.35
C ILE A 8 -17.35 5.36 6.56
N ARG A 9 -17.88 6.48 6.06
CA ARG A 9 -17.27 7.81 6.25
C ARG A 9 -17.20 8.26 7.71
N GLU A 10 -18.12 7.82 8.56
CA GLU A 10 -18.09 8.13 10.00
C GLU A 10 -16.87 7.51 10.69
N ASP A 11 -16.35 6.40 10.15
CA ASP A 11 -15.15 5.76 10.66
C ASP A 11 -13.87 6.55 10.35
N PHE A 12 -13.91 7.58 9.50
CA PHE A 12 -12.75 8.40 9.15
C PHE A 12 -12.90 9.83 9.71
N PRO A 13 -12.49 10.10 10.96
CA PRO A 13 -12.70 11.40 11.60
C PRO A 13 -12.16 12.60 10.80
N ILE A 14 -11.05 12.42 10.07
CA ILE A 14 -10.45 13.48 9.26
C ILE A 14 -11.38 13.99 8.17
N LEU A 15 -12.31 13.17 7.65
CA LEU A 15 -13.25 13.57 6.60
C LEU A 15 -14.32 14.56 7.10
N LYS A 16 -14.38 14.83 8.41
CA LYS A 16 -15.27 15.85 9.02
C LYS A 16 -14.62 17.22 9.10
N GLN A 17 -13.32 17.33 8.78
CA GLN A 17 -12.60 18.59 8.82
C GLN A 17 -13.04 19.54 7.71
N LYS A 18 -12.73 20.81 7.90
CA LYS A 18 -12.80 21.84 6.87
C LYS A 18 -11.40 22.27 6.45
N VAL A 19 -11.24 22.57 5.18
CA VAL A 19 -10.05 23.19 4.59
C VAL A 19 -10.52 24.46 3.90
N ASN A 20 -9.90 25.60 4.21
CA ASN A 20 -10.26 26.91 3.64
C ASN A 20 -11.76 27.25 3.79
N ASN A 21 -12.36 26.88 4.93
CA ASN A 21 -13.80 27.00 5.26
C ASN A 21 -14.75 26.08 4.47
N TYR A 22 -14.25 25.25 3.55
CA TYR A 22 -15.03 24.24 2.82
C TYR A 22 -14.90 22.86 3.46
N PRO A 23 -15.91 21.98 3.36
CA PRO A 23 -15.76 20.58 3.75
C PRO A 23 -14.64 19.90 2.97
N LEU A 24 -13.80 19.11 3.65
CA LEU A 24 -12.72 18.38 3.00
C LEU A 24 -13.25 17.37 1.96
N ILE A 25 -12.77 17.48 0.72
CA ILE A 25 -12.94 16.51 -0.36
C ILE A 25 -11.56 15.93 -0.68
N TYR A 26 -11.23 14.79 -0.07
CA TYR A 26 -9.93 14.16 -0.22
C TYR A 26 -9.90 13.19 -1.41
N LEU A 27 -9.24 13.57 -2.50
CA LEU A 27 -9.10 12.80 -3.74
C LEU A 27 -7.63 12.48 -4.07
N ASP A 28 -6.78 12.38 -3.04
CA ASP A 28 -5.35 12.03 -3.15
C ASP A 28 -5.01 10.69 -2.46
N SER A 29 -5.98 9.77 -2.38
CA SER A 29 -5.77 8.48 -1.71
C SER A 29 -4.71 7.58 -2.37
N ALA A 30 -4.47 7.74 -3.67
CA ALA A 30 -3.41 7.02 -4.39
C ALA A 30 -2.00 7.38 -3.88
N ALA A 31 -1.83 8.59 -3.32
CA ALA A 31 -0.61 8.95 -2.62
C ALA A 31 -0.53 8.31 -1.23
N SER A 32 -1.57 8.52 -0.42
CA SER A 32 -1.74 7.88 0.88
C SER A 32 -3.21 7.91 1.26
N ALA A 33 -3.74 6.79 1.74
CA ALA A 33 -5.12 6.75 2.20
C ALA A 33 -5.25 7.40 3.59
N GLN A 34 -6.45 7.91 3.88
CA GLN A 34 -6.82 8.22 5.26
C GLN A 34 -7.01 6.92 6.04
N ARG A 35 -6.95 6.98 7.37
CA ARG A 35 -7.07 5.80 8.23
C ARG A 35 -8.40 5.81 8.98
N PRO A 36 -9.12 4.68 9.07
CA PRO A 36 -10.30 4.58 9.92
C PRO A 36 -9.89 4.61 11.39
N LYS A 37 -10.81 5.04 12.25
CA LYS A 37 -10.61 5.22 13.70
C LYS A 37 -10.05 3.97 14.36
N TYR A 38 -10.63 2.83 14.00
CA TYR A 38 -10.25 1.52 14.48
C TYR A 38 -8.76 1.20 14.31
N VAL A 39 -8.13 1.63 13.19
CA VAL A 39 -6.72 1.33 12.91
C VAL A 39 -5.80 2.01 13.92
N PHE A 40 -5.94 3.32 14.10
CA PHE A 40 -5.07 4.03 15.02
C PHE A 40 -5.43 3.77 16.49
N GLU A 41 -6.69 3.45 16.81
CA GLU A 41 -7.06 2.97 18.15
C GLU A 41 -6.36 1.65 18.49
N ARG A 42 -6.23 0.75 17.51
CA ARG A 42 -5.51 -0.51 17.70
C ARG A 42 -4.00 -0.29 17.91
N GLU A 43 -3.40 0.66 17.19
CA GLU A 43 -2.01 1.09 17.41
C GLU A 43 -1.82 1.66 18.83
N ILE A 44 -2.73 2.55 19.27
CA ILE A 44 -2.73 3.14 20.62
C ILE A 44 -2.83 2.04 21.68
N GLN A 45 -3.80 1.12 21.54
CA GLN A 45 -3.98 0.00 22.47
C GLN A 45 -2.71 -0.86 22.58
N TYR A 46 -2.06 -1.15 21.45
CA TYR A 46 -0.81 -1.90 21.49
C TYR A 46 0.26 -1.16 22.31
N ALA A 47 0.44 0.13 22.02
CA ALA A 47 1.44 0.96 22.67
C ALA A 47 1.16 1.12 24.18
N SER A 48 -0.09 1.28 24.59
CA SER A 48 -0.46 1.54 25.99
C SER A 48 -0.51 0.29 26.86
N GLU A 49 -0.85 -0.87 26.30
CA GLU A 49 -1.20 -2.06 27.10
C GLU A 49 -0.39 -3.32 26.75
N GLN A 50 0.22 -3.40 25.56
CA GLN A 50 0.72 -4.66 25.01
C GLN A 50 2.19 -4.62 24.56
N HIS A 51 2.80 -3.44 24.55
CA HIS A 51 4.10 -3.21 23.94
C HIS A 51 5.23 -4.02 24.58
N SER A 52 6.03 -4.68 23.73
CA SER A 52 7.28 -5.29 24.12
C SER A 52 8.20 -5.55 22.93
N ALA A 53 9.47 -5.86 23.20
CA ALA A 53 10.37 -6.42 22.19
C ALA A 53 9.94 -7.85 21.81
N VAL A 54 10.21 -8.28 20.58
CA VAL A 54 9.74 -9.56 20.02
C VAL A 54 10.85 -10.63 19.92
N HIS A 55 10.43 -11.87 19.65
CA HIS A 55 11.21 -13.08 19.43
C HIS A 55 11.92 -13.67 20.66
N ARG A 56 12.88 -12.95 21.25
CA ARG A 56 13.84 -13.55 22.21
C ARG A 56 13.49 -13.37 23.69
N GLY A 57 12.40 -12.68 24.02
CA GLY A 57 12.04 -12.43 25.41
C GLY A 57 11.34 -13.62 26.06
N ILE A 58 11.80 -13.99 27.26
CA ILE A 58 11.24 -15.09 28.05
C ILE A 58 9.94 -14.73 28.78
N HIS A 59 9.71 -13.42 28.99
CA HIS A 59 8.59 -12.90 29.76
C HIS A 59 7.31 -12.79 28.92
N THR A 60 6.16 -12.79 29.60
CA THR A 60 4.82 -12.86 28.99
C THR A 60 4.58 -11.76 27.95
N LEU A 61 4.95 -10.52 28.22
CA LEU A 61 4.74 -9.41 27.27
C LEU A 61 5.50 -9.62 25.94
N SER A 62 6.73 -10.12 25.99
CA SER A 62 7.50 -10.39 24.75
C SER A 62 6.92 -11.55 23.96
N LYS A 63 6.49 -12.62 24.64
CA LYS A 63 5.80 -13.74 24.00
C LYS A 63 4.49 -13.30 23.34
N ASN A 64 3.71 -12.46 24.02
CA ASN A 64 2.46 -11.92 23.49
C ASN A 64 2.69 -10.98 22.30
N ALA A 65 3.64 -10.05 22.39
CA ALA A 65 4.00 -9.15 21.29
C ALA A 65 4.45 -9.93 20.06
N THR A 66 5.25 -10.98 20.25
CA THR A 66 5.69 -11.88 19.17
C THR A 66 4.50 -12.57 18.54
N LYS A 67 3.60 -13.11 19.36
CA LYS A 67 2.37 -13.73 18.86
C LYS A 67 1.52 -12.75 18.06
N TYR A 68 1.31 -11.52 18.53
CA TYR A 68 0.52 -10.54 17.79
C TYR A 68 1.13 -10.20 16.43
N MET A 69 2.46 -10.02 16.38
CA MET A 69 3.17 -9.78 15.12
C MET A 69 3.01 -10.95 14.13
N GLU A 70 3.25 -12.18 14.58
CA GLU A 70 3.14 -13.36 13.71
C GLU A 70 1.68 -13.67 13.31
N ASP A 71 0.70 -13.41 14.19
CA ASP A 71 -0.73 -13.52 13.84
C ASP A 71 -1.10 -12.54 12.70
N ILE A 72 -0.50 -11.33 12.66
CA ILE A 72 -0.68 -10.41 11.54
C ILE A 72 0.03 -10.91 10.28
N ARG A 73 1.20 -11.55 10.40
CA ARG A 73 1.88 -12.15 9.26
C ARG A 73 1.02 -13.24 8.60
N SER A 74 0.44 -14.13 9.39
CA SER A 74 -0.50 -15.15 8.90
C SER A 74 -1.75 -14.53 8.27
N LYS A 75 -2.26 -13.43 8.84
CA LYS A 75 -3.37 -12.66 8.25
C LYS A 75 -3.02 -12.09 6.88
N ILE A 76 -1.83 -11.53 6.71
CA ILE A 76 -1.35 -11.00 5.43
C ILE A 76 -1.16 -12.13 4.42
N ALA A 77 -0.61 -13.28 4.84
CA ALA A 77 -0.49 -14.45 3.98
C ALA A 77 -1.86 -14.88 3.46
N TYR A 78 -2.88 -14.96 4.34
CA TYR A 78 -4.25 -15.24 3.93
C TYR A 78 -4.82 -14.16 2.99
N PHE A 79 -4.59 -12.89 3.30
CA PHE A 79 -5.07 -11.75 2.49
C PHE A 79 -4.51 -11.73 1.06
N LEU A 80 -3.29 -12.23 0.86
CA LEU A 80 -2.66 -12.38 -0.46
C LEU A 80 -2.91 -13.74 -1.12
N ASN A 81 -3.54 -14.67 -0.40
CA ASN A 81 -3.56 -16.09 -0.73
C ASN A 81 -2.14 -16.66 -0.97
N ALA A 82 -1.19 -16.37 -0.09
CA ALA A 82 0.14 -16.99 -0.07
C ALA A 82 0.08 -18.42 0.52
N LYS A 83 1.08 -19.27 0.22
CA LYS A 83 1.10 -20.66 0.72
C LYS A 83 1.46 -20.74 2.20
N SER A 84 2.24 -19.80 2.70
CA SER A 84 2.69 -19.75 4.09
C SER A 84 2.99 -18.33 4.54
N GLU A 85 2.83 -18.06 5.83
CA GLU A 85 3.32 -16.86 6.50
C GLU A 85 4.83 -16.65 6.34
N THR A 86 5.61 -17.72 6.12
CA THR A 86 7.06 -17.62 5.89
C THR A 86 7.44 -16.99 4.55
N GLU A 87 6.46 -16.81 3.66
CA GLU A 87 6.59 -16.10 2.39
C GLU A 87 6.38 -14.58 2.53
N ILE A 88 6.02 -14.11 3.72
CA ILE A 88 5.69 -12.71 4.01
C ILE A 88 6.83 -12.07 4.79
N ILE A 89 7.42 -11.01 4.25
CA ILE A 89 8.49 -10.21 4.87
C ILE A 89 7.95 -8.81 5.14
N PHE A 90 8.13 -8.32 6.36
CA PHE A 90 7.83 -6.94 6.71
C PHE A 90 8.95 -6.02 6.26
N VAL A 91 8.57 -4.94 5.59
CA VAL A 91 9.46 -3.86 5.12
C VAL A 91 8.83 -2.51 5.47
N LYS A 92 9.53 -1.40 5.27
CA LYS A 92 9.03 -0.03 5.50
C LYS A 92 7.98 0.39 4.48
N GLY A 93 7.96 -0.24 3.30
CA GLY A 93 7.06 0.05 2.20
C GLY A 93 7.44 -0.73 0.93
N ALA A 94 6.62 -0.63 -0.12
CA ALA A 94 6.86 -1.30 -1.41
C ALA A 94 8.25 -0.97 -1.99
N THR A 95 8.71 0.28 -1.85
CA THR A 95 10.04 0.71 -2.30
C THR A 95 11.16 -0.09 -1.64
N GLU A 96 11.08 -0.32 -0.31
CA GLU A 96 12.09 -1.13 0.39
C GLU A 96 12.01 -2.60 -0.03
N GLY A 97 10.81 -3.15 -0.24
CA GLY A 97 10.63 -4.50 -0.78
C GLY A 97 11.26 -4.69 -2.17
N ILE A 98 11.12 -3.70 -3.07
CA ILE A 98 11.77 -3.72 -4.39
C ILE A 98 13.29 -3.68 -4.26
N ASN A 99 13.81 -2.81 -3.39
CA ASN A 99 15.26 -2.71 -3.17
C ASN A 99 15.81 -4.00 -2.55
N LEU A 100 15.10 -4.60 -1.60
CA LEU A 100 15.48 -5.89 -1.02
C LEU A 100 15.64 -6.93 -2.14
N VAL A 101 14.67 -7.08 -3.03
CA VAL A 101 14.78 -8.03 -4.15
C VAL A 101 15.93 -7.65 -5.08
N ALA A 102 16.11 -6.37 -5.41
CA ALA A 102 17.20 -5.93 -6.28
C ALA A 102 18.60 -6.25 -5.70
N TYR A 103 18.84 -5.94 -4.43
CA TYR A 103 20.15 -6.13 -3.78
C TYR A 103 20.39 -7.58 -3.35
N SER A 104 19.38 -8.24 -2.80
CA SER A 104 19.52 -9.62 -2.35
C SER A 104 19.50 -10.61 -3.53
N TRP A 105 18.49 -10.54 -4.39
CA TRP A 105 18.36 -11.46 -5.50
C TRP A 105 19.07 -10.92 -6.76
N GLY A 106 18.79 -9.70 -7.18
CA GLY A 106 19.31 -9.15 -8.44
C GLY A 106 20.83 -9.17 -8.55
N GLU A 107 21.56 -8.66 -7.55
CA GLU A 107 23.03 -8.62 -7.57
C GLU A 107 23.71 -9.99 -7.53
N ASN A 108 23.00 -11.04 -7.08
CA ASN A 108 23.56 -12.38 -6.93
C ASN A 108 23.19 -13.32 -8.10
N TYR A 109 22.15 -12.98 -8.85
CA TYR A 109 21.58 -13.87 -9.86
C TYR A 109 21.47 -13.27 -11.27
N ILE A 110 21.80 -11.99 -11.46
CA ILE A 110 21.81 -11.32 -12.77
C ILE A 110 23.24 -10.98 -13.17
N ASN A 111 23.70 -11.51 -14.31
CA ASN A 111 25.00 -11.22 -14.90
C ASN A 111 24.87 -10.43 -16.21
N THR A 112 26.00 -9.87 -16.67
CA THR A 112 26.06 -9.18 -17.95
C THR A 112 25.72 -10.14 -19.09
N GLY A 113 24.69 -9.78 -19.87
CA GLY A 113 24.22 -10.58 -21.00
C GLY A 113 22.98 -11.43 -20.70
N ASP A 114 22.54 -11.51 -19.44
CA ASP A 114 21.34 -12.25 -19.06
C ASP A 114 20.05 -11.52 -19.46
N ASN A 115 18.98 -12.29 -19.65
CA ASN A 115 17.60 -11.80 -19.71
C ASN A 115 16.86 -12.25 -18.43
N ILE A 116 16.13 -11.33 -17.80
CA ILE A 116 15.43 -11.60 -16.53
C ILE A 116 14.08 -12.29 -16.81
N ILE A 117 13.84 -13.45 -16.20
CA ILE A 117 12.56 -14.20 -16.29
C ILE A 117 11.74 -14.09 -15.00
N THR A 118 12.37 -13.66 -13.90
CA THR A 118 11.71 -13.49 -12.59
C THR A 118 10.77 -12.30 -12.58
N VAL A 119 9.56 -12.52 -12.04
CA VAL A 119 8.48 -11.51 -12.04
C VAL A 119 8.28 -10.95 -10.64
N LEU A 120 8.66 -9.68 -10.46
CA LEU A 120 8.25 -8.86 -9.34
C LEU A 120 7.07 -7.98 -9.75
N ILE A 121 5.99 -8.00 -8.97
CA ILE A 121 4.83 -7.13 -9.16
C ILE A 121 4.86 -5.99 -8.12
N ASP A 122 4.91 -4.74 -8.61
CA ASP A 122 4.56 -3.59 -7.80
C ASP A 122 3.04 -3.50 -7.65
N GLY A 123 2.58 -4.02 -6.52
CA GLY A 123 1.17 -4.10 -6.15
C GLY A 123 0.68 -2.90 -5.33
N ALA A 124 1.46 -1.82 -5.20
CA ALA A 124 1.17 -0.75 -4.25
C ALA A 124 -0.18 -0.04 -4.46
N GLN A 125 -0.71 -0.05 -5.69
CA GLN A 125 -2.09 0.40 -5.98
C GLN A 125 -3.06 -0.77 -6.14
N ALA A 126 -2.63 -1.87 -6.77
CA ALA A 126 -3.50 -3.01 -7.04
C ALA A 126 -4.08 -3.64 -5.77
N ILE A 127 -3.27 -3.73 -4.70
CA ILE A 127 -3.71 -4.27 -3.41
C ILE A 127 -4.83 -3.46 -2.77
N VAL A 128 -5.04 -2.21 -3.18
CA VAL A 128 -6.11 -1.34 -2.66
C VAL A 128 -7.42 -1.64 -3.39
N HIS A 129 -7.38 -1.79 -4.71
CA HIS A 129 -8.58 -1.83 -5.56
C HIS A 129 -9.04 -3.22 -6.02
N HIS A 130 -8.16 -4.23 -5.95
CA HIS A 130 -8.43 -5.57 -6.49
C HIS A 130 -8.16 -6.67 -5.46
N ASP A 131 -8.88 -7.79 -5.58
CA ASP A 131 -8.48 -9.02 -4.89
C ASP A 131 -7.17 -9.52 -5.49
N VAL A 132 -6.23 -9.86 -4.63
CA VAL A 132 -4.90 -10.32 -5.01
C VAL A 132 -4.73 -11.76 -4.55
N ASP A 133 -4.45 -12.63 -5.51
CA ASP A 133 -4.15 -14.04 -5.28
C ASP A 133 -2.78 -14.32 -5.90
N VAL A 134 -1.74 -14.28 -5.08
CA VAL A 134 -0.35 -14.42 -5.55
C VAL A 134 -0.07 -15.81 -6.12
N GLN A 135 -0.79 -16.84 -5.66
CA GLN A 135 -0.70 -18.19 -6.22
C GLN A 135 -1.30 -18.26 -7.61
N LYS A 136 -2.48 -17.66 -7.82
CA LYS A 136 -3.13 -17.61 -9.15
C LYS A 136 -2.36 -16.74 -10.13
N ILE A 137 -1.83 -15.60 -9.67
CA ILE A 137 -0.97 -14.72 -10.48
C ILE A 137 0.36 -15.41 -10.81
N ASN A 138 0.84 -16.28 -9.91
CA ASN A 138 2.10 -17.02 -10.00
C ASN A 138 3.34 -16.12 -10.13
N CYS A 139 3.28 -14.89 -9.59
CA CYS A 139 4.44 -14.01 -9.49
C CYS A 139 5.46 -14.55 -8.49
N ASP A 140 6.73 -14.24 -8.71
CA ASP A 140 7.81 -14.63 -7.81
C ASP A 140 7.90 -13.73 -6.59
N PHE A 141 7.63 -12.43 -6.79
CA PHE A 141 7.54 -11.43 -5.74
C PHE A 141 6.32 -10.52 -5.93
N TYR A 142 5.75 -10.06 -4.83
CA TYR A 142 4.67 -9.07 -4.82
C TYR A 142 4.90 -8.08 -3.67
N VAL A 143 4.87 -6.78 -3.95
CA VAL A 143 5.10 -5.76 -2.93
C VAL A 143 3.91 -4.82 -2.76
N PHE A 144 3.70 -4.32 -1.54
CA PHE A 144 2.78 -3.20 -1.30
C PHE A 144 3.14 -2.39 -0.04
N SER A 145 2.54 -1.20 0.07
CA SER A 145 2.72 -0.28 1.20
C SER A 145 1.44 -0.16 2.04
N GLY A 146 1.58 -0.21 3.37
CA GLY A 146 0.44 -0.13 4.29
C GLY A 146 -0.31 1.20 4.24
N HIS A 147 0.40 2.32 4.07
CA HIS A 147 -0.21 3.67 4.07
C HIS A 147 -1.15 3.95 2.89
N LYS A 148 -1.13 3.12 1.84
CA LYS A 148 -2.11 3.16 0.75
C LYS A 148 -3.31 2.26 1.02
N LEU A 149 -3.13 1.24 1.86
CA LEU A 149 -4.14 0.27 2.26
C LEU A 149 -4.80 0.65 3.60
N TYR A 150 -5.07 1.93 3.81
CA TYR A 150 -5.67 2.50 5.03
C TYR A 150 -4.91 2.20 6.35
N GLY A 151 -3.68 1.69 6.25
CA GLY A 151 -2.79 1.38 7.37
C GLY A 151 -1.81 2.51 7.68
N PRO A 152 -0.93 2.32 8.68
CA PRO A 152 0.07 3.32 9.05
C PRO A 152 1.21 3.45 8.02
N PRO A 153 1.95 4.58 8.02
CA PRO A 153 3.20 4.71 7.29
C PRO A 153 4.33 3.90 7.96
N GLY A 154 5.43 3.70 7.22
CA GLY A 154 6.61 2.99 7.73
C GLY A 154 6.40 1.49 7.90
N ILE A 155 5.38 0.92 7.23
CA ILE A 155 5.17 -0.51 7.11
C ILE A 155 4.67 -0.84 5.69
N GLY A 156 5.15 -1.95 5.17
CA GLY A 156 4.79 -2.57 3.92
C GLY A 156 5.14 -4.04 3.95
N VAL A 157 4.89 -4.71 2.84
CA VAL A 157 5.04 -6.15 2.72
C VAL A 157 5.75 -6.47 1.43
N LEU A 158 6.70 -7.39 1.52
CA LEU A 158 7.22 -8.17 0.41
C LEU A 158 6.72 -9.60 0.58
N TYR A 159 5.92 -10.07 -0.37
CA TYR A 159 5.72 -11.50 -0.61
C TYR A 159 6.82 -12.01 -1.53
N GLY A 160 7.33 -13.21 -1.26
CA GLY A 160 8.15 -13.96 -2.20
C GLY A 160 7.93 -15.46 -2.07
N LYS A 161 8.00 -16.20 -3.18
CA LYS A 161 7.91 -17.66 -3.15
C LYS A 161 8.99 -18.24 -2.22
N LYS A 162 8.60 -19.15 -1.34
CA LYS A 162 9.49 -19.68 -0.29
C LYS A 162 10.83 -20.19 -0.84
N GLU A 163 10.80 -20.95 -1.93
CA GLU A 163 11.99 -21.52 -2.57
C GLU A 163 12.99 -20.46 -3.07
N ILE A 164 12.49 -19.31 -3.53
CA ILE A 164 13.32 -18.20 -3.99
C ILE A 164 13.84 -17.43 -2.77
N LEU A 165 12.97 -17.15 -1.81
CA LEU A 165 13.37 -16.49 -0.57
C LEU A 165 14.45 -17.28 0.16
N ASP A 166 14.38 -18.61 0.20
CA ASP A 166 15.37 -19.45 0.86
C ASP A 166 16.76 -19.36 0.20
N SER A 167 16.85 -19.22 -1.12
CA SER A 167 18.13 -19.11 -1.86
C SER A 167 18.75 -17.70 -1.82
N MET A 168 17.97 -16.68 -1.51
CA MET A 168 18.41 -15.29 -1.46
C MET A 168 19.33 -15.02 -0.24
N PRO A 169 20.50 -14.36 -0.41
CA PRO A 169 21.30 -13.90 0.72
C PRO A 169 20.60 -12.76 1.47
N PRO A 170 20.87 -12.54 2.76
CA PRO A 170 20.32 -11.39 3.49
C PRO A 170 20.78 -10.06 2.87
N TRP A 171 19.94 -9.02 2.97
CA TRP A 171 20.26 -7.67 2.51
C TRP A 171 20.81 -6.80 3.64
N GLU A 172 19.97 -6.49 4.64
CA GLU A 172 20.40 -5.79 5.84
C GLU A 172 20.96 -6.80 6.87
N GLY A 173 22.14 -6.49 7.42
CA GLY A 173 22.79 -7.27 8.48
C GLY A 173 22.40 -6.78 9.87
N GLY A 174 22.16 -7.70 10.81
CA GLY A 174 21.74 -7.39 12.18
C GLY A 174 22.14 -8.49 13.18
N GLY A 175 21.63 -8.39 14.41
CA GLY A 175 22.16 -9.16 15.55
C GLY A 175 22.24 -10.68 15.35
N GLY A 176 23.48 -11.21 15.35
CA GLY A 176 23.79 -12.64 15.25
C GLY A 176 25.04 -12.87 14.39
N VAL A 177 25.66 -14.05 14.48
CA VAL A 177 26.78 -14.47 13.59
C VAL A 177 26.26 -15.35 12.45
N THR A 178 25.14 -16.05 12.67
CA THR A 178 24.46 -16.89 11.69
C THR A 178 23.12 -16.27 11.31
N PHE A 179 22.81 -16.26 10.01
CA PHE A 179 21.53 -15.77 9.51
C PHE A 179 20.38 -16.71 9.90
N ASN A 180 19.22 -16.12 10.17
CA ASN A 180 17.99 -16.85 10.46
C ASN A 180 17.42 -17.51 9.19
N SER A 181 16.38 -18.33 9.37
CA SER A 181 15.52 -18.78 8.26
C SER A 181 14.57 -17.66 7.80
N VAL A 182 13.97 -17.82 6.63
CA VAL A 182 12.88 -16.94 6.18
C VAL A 182 11.67 -17.04 7.13
N PRO A 183 10.95 -15.93 7.37
CA PRO A 183 11.15 -14.59 6.78
C PRO A 183 12.16 -13.73 7.56
N TRP A 184 12.50 -14.10 8.80
CA TRP A 184 13.27 -13.27 9.74
C TRP A 184 14.70 -12.95 9.30
N LYS A 185 15.26 -13.68 8.32
CA LYS A 185 16.57 -13.34 7.73
C LYS A 185 16.60 -11.98 7.03
N PHE A 186 15.42 -11.45 6.67
CA PHE A 186 15.26 -10.17 5.99
C PHE A 186 14.74 -9.05 6.89
N GLU A 187 14.50 -9.33 8.17
CA GLU A 187 13.89 -8.38 9.11
C GLU A 187 14.94 -7.98 10.15
N ALA A 188 15.96 -7.25 9.69
CA ALA A 188 17.08 -6.86 10.53
C ALA A 188 16.66 -5.80 11.58
N GLY A 189 17.07 -6.04 12.83
CA GLY A 189 16.79 -5.12 13.94
C GLY A 189 15.38 -5.28 14.52
N SER A 190 14.93 -4.26 15.25
CA SER A 190 13.60 -4.25 15.85
C SER A 190 12.56 -3.86 14.79
N PRO A 191 11.55 -4.70 14.50
CA PRO A 191 10.53 -4.37 13.52
C PRO A 191 9.60 -3.25 14.01
N ASN A 192 8.91 -2.60 13.07
CA ASN A 192 7.85 -1.63 13.38
C ASN A 192 6.57 -2.35 13.84
N ILE A 193 6.55 -2.86 15.08
CA ILE A 193 5.45 -3.69 15.58
C ILE A 193 4.14 -2.91 15.61
N SER A 194 4.13 -1.66 16.07
CA SER A 194 2.92 -0.83 16.06
C SER A 194 2.37 -0.67 14.64
N GLY A 195 3.26 -0.44 13.66
CA GLY A 195 2.88 -0.39 12.25
C GLY A 195 2.27 -1.70 11.74
N ILE A 196 2.87 -2.84 12.09
CA ILE A 196 2.36 -4.18 11.76
C ILE A 196 0.96 -4.36 12.33
N ILE A 197 0.76 -4.03 13.61
CA ILE A 197 -0.53 -4.12 14.28
C ILE A 197 -1.59 -3.24 13.60
N GLY A 198 -1.25 -1.99 13.27
CA GLY A 198 -2.12 -1.09 12.53
C GLY A 198 -2.46 -1.59 11.13
N LEU A 199 -1.49 -2.16 10.41
CA LEU A 199 -1.73 -2.78 9.10
C LEU A 199 -2.69 -3.98 9.20
N GLY A 200 -2.52 -4.81 10.23
CA GLY A 200 -3.42 -5.90 10.54
C GLY A 200 -4.87 -5.45 10.76
N ALA A 201 -5.06 -4.35 11.49
CA ALA A 201 -6.38 -3.75 11.71
C ALA A 201 -6.97 -3.15 10.43
N ALA A 202 -6.13 -2.61 9.53
CA ALA A 202 -6.59 -2.07 8.26
C ALA A 202 -7.10 -3.18 7.33
N ILE A 203 -6.42 -4.33 7.32
CA ILE A 203 -6.88 -5.53 6.60
C ILE A 203 -8.21 -6.04 7.16
N ASP A 204 -8.37 -6.08 8.49
CA ASP A 204 -9.65 -6.47 9.11
C ASP A 204 -10.79 -5.53 8.68
N TYR A 205 -10.53 -4.22 8.66
CA TYR A 205 -11.51 -3.22 8.23
C TYR A 205 -11.93 -3.41 6.76
N ILE A 206 -10.97 -3.67 5.86
CA ILE A 206 -11.25 -3.97 4.46
C ILE A 206 -12.08 -5.25 4.33
N ASN A 207 -11.71 -6.31 5.04
CA ASN A 207 -12.42 -7.60 4.98
C ASN A 207 -13.84 -7.49 5.53
N GLN A 208 -14.06 -6.67 6.56
CA GLN A 208 -15.39 -6.41 7.11
C GLN A 208 -16.34 -5.75 6.09
N ILE A 209 -15.83 -4.82 5.27
CA ILE A 209 -16.61 -4.19 4.19
C ILE A 209 -16.77 -5.16 3.01
N GLY A 210 -15.70 -5.88 2.69
CA GLY A 210 -15.59 -6.79 1.57
C GLY A 210 -15.05 -6.12 0.31
N LYS A 211 -13.93 -6.62 -0.20
CA LYS A 211 -13.25 -6.16 -1.42
C LYS A 211 -14.14 -6.07 -2.65
N ALA A 212 -15.01 -7.06 -2.88
CA ALA A 212 -15.95 -7.04 -3.99
C ALA A 212 -16.93 -5.85 -3.91
N HIS A 213 -17.40 -5.52 -2.70
CA HIS A 213 -18.28 -4.36 -2.50
C HIS A 213 -17.54 -3.04 -2.71
N ILE A 214 -16.30 -2.93 -2.22
CA ILE A 214 -15.42 -1.78 -2.45
C ILE A 214 -15.23 -1.59 -3.96
N HIS A 215 -14.85 -2.65 -4.68
CA HIS A 215 -14.59 -2.60 -6.12
C HIS A 215 -15.82 -2.14 -6.92
N ILE A 216 -17.01 -2.67 -6.61
CA ILE A 216 -18.26 -2.25 -7.25
C ILE A 216 -18.52 -0.75 -7.00
N HIS A 217 -18.33 -0.28 -5.77
CA HIS A 217 -18.55 1.12 -5.42
C HIS A 217 -17.54 2.06 -6.08
N GLU A 218 -16.26 1.69 -6.08
CA GLU A 218 -15.20 2.47 -6.74
C GLU A 218 -15.46 2.58 -8.25
N ASN A 219 -15.86 1.50 -8.91
CA ASN A 219 -16.22 1.53 -10.33
C ASN A 219 -17.41 2.45 -10.61
N GLN A 220 -18.41 2.50 -9.72
CA GLN A 220 -19.53 3.44 -9.85
C GLN A 220 -19.05 4.90 -9.75
N ILE A 221 -18.16 5.20 -8.80
CA ILE A 221 -17.59 6.53 -8.62
C ILE A 221 -16.77 6.93 -9.84
N ILE A 222 -15.87 6.06 -10.30
CA ILE A 222 -14.98 6.33 -11.45
C ILE A 222 -15.79 6.58 -12.71
N ASN A 223 -16.78 5.73 -13.01
CA ASN A 223 -17.62 5.90 -14.19
C ASN A 223 -18.41 7.21 -14.13
N TYR A 224 -18.97 7.56 -12.97
CA TYR A 224 -19.66 8.82 -12.77
C TYR A 224 -18.71 10.02 -12.93
N ALA A 225 -17.52 9.96 -12.32
CA ALA A 225 -16.51 11.00 -12.40
C ALA A 225 -16.02 11.19 -13.85
N LEU A 226 -15.73 10.11 -14.58
CA LEU A 226 -15.35 10.18 -15.99
C LEU A 226 -16.45 10.83 -16.85
N LEU A 227 -17.73 10.49 -16.64
CA LEU A 227 -18.85 11.13 -17.34
C LEU A 227 -18.91 12.64 -17.08
N LYS A 228 -18.69 13.07 -15.83
CA LYS A 228 -18.69 14.49 -15.46
C LYS A 228 -17.45 15.21 -15.97
N LEU A 229 -16.28 14.61 -15.83
CA LEU A 229 -15.01 15.19 -16.30
C LEU A 229 -15.06 15.35 -17.82
N LYS A 230 -15.45 14.34 -18.60
CA LYS A 230 -15.57 14.43 -20.07
C LYS A 230 -16.52 15.54 -20.56
N SER A 231 -17.40 16.07 -19.71
CA SER A 231 -18.26 17.21 -20.04
C SER A 231 -17.60 18.59 -19.89
N ILE A 232 -16.42 18.66 -19.26
CA ILE A 232 -15.66 19.89 -19.05
C ILE A 232 -14.95 20.26 -20.37
N PRO A 233 -15.17 21.46 -20.93
CA PRO A 233 -14.48 21.88 -22.14
C PRO A 233 -12.96 21.85 -21.97
N LYS A 234 -12.25 21.36 -22.99
CA LYS A 234 -10.77 21.32 -23.04
C LYS A 234 -10.10 20.48 -21.95
N ILE A 235 -10.83 19.56 -21.34
CA ILE A 235 -10.21 18.56 -20.47
C ILE A 235 -9.57 17.47 -21.31
N LYS A 236 -8.38 17.02 -20.89
CA LYS A 236 -7.68 15.88 -21.46
C LYS A 236 -7.46 14.85 -20.37
N ILE A 237 -8.07 13.69 -20.51
CA ILE A 237 -7.91 12.55 -19.58
C ILE A 237 -6.81 11.63 -20.10
N TYR A 238 -5.97 11.12 -19.20
CA TYR A 238 -4.89 10.19 -19.50
C TYR A 238 -5.16 8.82 -18.86
N GLY A 239 -4.93 7.76 -19.63
CA GLY A 239 -5.21 6.38 -19.24
C GLY A 239 -6.12 5.67 -20.25
N SER A 240 -6.26 4.36 -20.08
CA SER A 240 -7.14 3.52 -20.90
C SER A 240 -8.20 2.88 -20.02
N GLU A 241 -9.41 2.72 -20.55
CA GLU A 241 -10.46 1.96 -19.87
C GLU A 241 -10.12 0.46 -19.81
N PRO A 242 -10.50 -0.26 -18.73
CA PRO A 242 -11.16 0.26 -17.53
C PRO A 242 -10.19 1.01 -16.59
N PHE A 243 -10.67 2.11 -16.00
CA PHE A 243 -9.95 2.83 -14.95
C PHE A 243 -10.14 2.15 -13.58
N SER A 244 -9.14 2.25 -12.70
CA SER A 244 -9.19 1.70 -11.34
C SER A 244 -8.56 2.68 -10.35
N GLY A 245 -9.33 3.09 -9.34
CA GLY A 245 -8.94 4.01 -8.26
C GLY A 245 -8.60 5.46 -8.63
N LEU A 246 -8.19 5.76 -9.86
CA LEU A 246 -7.57 7.04 -10.23
C LEU A 246 -8.01 7.56 -11.59
N ILE A 247 -7.99 8.88 -11.74
CA ILE A 247 -8.20 9.58 -13.02
C ILE A 247 -7.14 10.69 -13.13
N SER A 248 -6.25 10.58 -14.11
CA SER A 248 -5.27 11.63 -14.43
C SER A 248 -5.81 12.52 -15.54
N PHE A 249 -5.69 13.84 -15.39
CA PHE A 249 -6.18 14.79 -16.39
C PHE A 249 -5.37 16.08 -16.41
N ASN A 250 -5.45 16.81 -17.52
CA ASN A 250 -5.06 18.22 -17.64
C ASN A 250 -6.23 19.03 -18.18
N LEU A 251 -6.21 20.34 -17.95
CA LEU A 251 -7.05 21.32 -18.62
C LEU A 251 -6.17 22.13 -19.59
N GLU A 252 -6.52 22.19 -20.88
CA GLU A 252 -5.67 22.87 -21.86
C GLU A 252 -5.40 24.33 -21.48
N ASN A 253 -4.17 24.78 -21.72
CA ASN A 253 -3.68 26.13 -21.41
C ASN A 253 -3.60 26.48 -19.91
N HIS A 254 -3.78 25.51 -19.01
CA HIS A 254 -3.59 25.70 -17.58
C HIS A 254 -2.51 24.75 -17.05
N HIS A 255 -1.65 25.26 -16.17
CA HIS A 255 -0.64 24.46 -15.51
C HIS A 255 -1.30 23.58 -14.44
N ALA A 256 -0.87 22.32 -14.30
CA ALA A 256 -1.47 21.40 -13.33
C ALA A 256 -1.41 21.96 -11.91
N TYR A 257 -0.26 22.55 -11.54
CA TYR A 257 -0.08 23.26 -10.26
C TYR A 257 -1.18 24.30 -9.97
N ASP A 258 -1.51 25.17 -10.91
CA ASP A 258 -2.51 26.23 -10.72
C ASP A 258 -3.91 25.63 -10.49
N ILE A 259 -4.26 24.58 -11.23
CA ILE A 259 -5.52 23.86 -11.05
C ILE A 259 -5.57 23.25 -9.64
N GLY A 260 -4.48 22.64 -9.17
CA GLY A 260 -4.39 22.09 -7.82
C GLY A 260 -4.56 23.15 -6.73
N LEU A 261 -3.92 24.32 -6.89
CA LEU A 261 -4.07 25.44 -5.96
C LEU A 261 -5.52 25.93 -5.87
N ILE A 262 -6.15 26.16 -7.02
CA ILE A 262 -7.54 26.64 -7.07
C ILE A 262 -8.49 25.62 -6.42
N LEU A 263 -8.33 24.32 -6.72
CA LEU A 263 -9.16 23.28 -6.12
C LEU A 263 -8.97 23.19 -4.59
N ASN A 264 -7.74 23.38 -4.11
CA ASN A 264 -7.45 23.42 -2.68
C ASN A 264 -8.14 24.59 -1.96
N GLU A 265 -8.30 25.75 -2.61
CA GLU A 265 -9.09 26.88 -2.06
C GLU A 265 -10.55 26.49 -1.81
N TYR A 266 -11.07 25.51 -2.55
CA TYR A 266 -12.41 24.93 -2.36
C TYR A 266 -12.42 23.66 -1.50
N GLY A 267 -11.32 23.35 -0.80
CA GLY A 267 -11.19 22.17 0.06
C GLY A 267 -11.04 20.83 -0.68
N ILE A 268 -10.77 20.85 -1.99
CA ILE A 268 -10.58 19.66 -2.82
C ILE A 268 -9.09 19.34 -2.91
N ALA A 269 -8.67 18.27 -2.25
CA ALA A 269 -7.30 17.80 -2.29
C ALA A 269 -7.10 16.82 -3.45
N ILE A 270 -6.42 17.28 -4.50
CA ILE A 270 -5.87 16.44 -5.58
C ILE A 270 -4.34 16.55 -5.58
N ARG A 271 -3.67 15.74 -6.38
CA ARG A 271 -2.22 15.83 -6.58
C ARG A 271 -1.88 16.35 -7.97
N THR A 272 -0.85 17.20 -8.00
CA THR A 272 -0.23 17.72 -9.22
C THR A 272 1.21 17.22 -9.25
N GLY A 273 1.88 17.37 -10.39
CA GLY A 273 3.27 16.90 -10.55
C GLY A 273 3.40 15.64 -11.39
N HIS A 274 4.62 15.09 -11.42
CA HIS A 274 4.96 13.94 -12.25
C HIS A 274 4.56 12.58 -11.64
N HIS A 275 3.97 12.55 -10.45
CA HIS A 275 3.49 11.35 -9.74
C HIS A 275 4.51 10.19 -9.66
N CYS A 276 5.80 10.51 -9.52
CA CYS A 276 6.90 9.54 -9.57
C CYS A 276 6.96 8.71 -10.88
N ALA A 277 6.36 9.19 -11.96
CA ALA A 277 6.23 8.49 -13.24
C ALA A 277 6.72 9.37 -14.41
N MET A 278 7.86 10.05 -14.25
CA MET A 278 8.43 10.93 -15.29
C MET A 278 8.57 10.28 -16.68
N PRO A 279 8.98 8.99 -16.81
CA PRO A 279 9.01 8.35 -18.12
C PRO A 279 7.64 8.30 -18.81
N ILE A 280 6.56 8.08 -18.04
CA ILE A 280 5.19 8.10 -18.55
C ILE A 280 4.80 9.52 -18.98
N MET A 281 5.18 10.54 -18.20
CA MET A 281 4.96 11.94 -18.56
C MET A 281 5.62 12.29 -19.90
N LYS A 282 6.86 11.85 -20.11
CA LYS A 282 7.60 12.02 -21.37
C LYS A 282 6.95 11.27 -22.52
N PHE A 283 6.48 10.04 -22.31
CA PHE A 283 5.79 9.26 -23.33
C PHE A 283 4.52 9.96 -23.83
N PHE A 284 3.72 10.52 -22.92
CA PHE A 284 2.50 11.26 -23.26
C PHE A 284 2.75 12.73 -23.64
N LYS A 285 4.01 13.19 -23.63
CA LYS A 285 4.43 14.57 -23.91
C LYS A 285 3.68 15.58 -23.04
N ILE A 286 3.68 15.34 -21.73
CA ILE A 286 3.06 16.20 -20.74
C ILE A 286 4.14 17.14 -20.21
N ASP A 287 4.18 18.36 -20.75
CA ASP A 287 5.23 19.35 -20.43
C ASP A 287 4.77 20.39 -19.38
N ASN A 288 3.45 20.50 -19.15
CA ASN A 288 2.83 21.43 -18.18
C ASN A 288 2.51 20.70 -16.87
N ILE A 289 3.51 20.52 -16.01
CA ILE A 289 3.41 19.74 -14.75
C ILE A 289 3.69 20.62 -13.55
#